data_AF-A0A9N9ZZ75-F1
#
_entry.id   AF-A0A9N9ZZ75-F1
#
_cell.length_a   1.000
_cell.length_b   1.000
_cell.length_c   1.000
_cell.angle_alpha   90.00
_cell.angle_beta   90.00
_cell.angle_gamma   90.00
#
_symmetry.space_group_name_H-M   'P 1'
#
loop_
_entity.id
_entity.type
_entity.pdbx_description
1 polymer ?
#
loop_
_entity_poly.entity_id
_entity_poly.type
_entity_poly.pdbx_seq_one_letter_code
_entity_poly.pdbx_strand_id
1 'polypeptide(L)'
;MILGVILFVASVLAKVAARAVPVAVSQKSAPKIVDRLLNDLKVIEKDRQEALKKAIGNPTFKADSRMVELLSILSLTDSLFVEYRHYYEAMNTLIHSDAKSKAAHEAMETIKRSIKRSVKLNEIIKMKGEKLNPPNINMDGLTEFLQSLFENTLEKTDEIEAELRAEFYSSPFTKNMKKMPQIPEIPEF
;
A
#
# COMPACT_ATOMS: atom_id res chain seq x y z
N MET A 1 15.49 -31.24 -9.46
CA MET A 1 15.60 -30.35 -10.64
C MET A 1 14.52 -30.73 -11.64
N ILE A 2 13.44 -29.96 -11.72
CA ILE A 2 12.66 -29.72 -12.95
C ILE A 2 12.16 -28.28 -12.87
N LEU A 3 12.53 -27.49 -13.87
CA LEU A 3 12.10 -26.11 -14.14
C LEU A 3 10.65 -26.06 -14.64
N GLY A 4 9.97 -24.94 -14.40
CA GLY A 4 8.69 -24.60 -15.01
C GLY A 4 8.38 -23.11 -14.90
N VAL A 5 8.99 -22.32 -15.77
CA VAL A 5 8.82 -20.87 -15.96
C VAL A 5 7.42 -20.55 -16.47
N ILE A 6 6.72 -19.56 -15.89
CA ILE A 6 5.83 -18.66 -16.65
C ILE A 6 6.04 -17.20 -16.19
N LEU A 7 6.79 -16.47 -17.02
CA LEU A 7 6.77 -15.01 -17.15
C LEU A 7 5.48 -14.60 -17.88
N PHE A 8 4.74 -13.59 -17.38
CA PHE A 8 3.90 -12.63 -18.12
C PHE A 8 3.17 -11.79 -17.04
N VAL A 9 3.40 -10.49 -16.86
CA VAL A 9 2.82 -9.40 -17.67
C VAL A 9 3.82 -8.24 -17.79
N ALA A 10 4.70 -8.34 -18.78
CA ALA A 10 5.42 -7.19 -19.32
C ALA A 10 4.93 -6.98 -20.76
N SER A 11 3.67 -6.53 -20.93
CA SER A 11 3.07 -6.34 -22.26
C SER A 11 1.93 -5.31 -22.28
N VAL A 12 2.11 -4.11 -21.72
CA VAL A 12 1.23 -2.95 -22.01
C VAL A 12 2.02 -1.64 -22.19
N LEU A 13 3.31 -1.70 -22.55
CA LEU A 13 4.15 -0.48 -22.74
C LEU A 13 4.67 -0.28 -24.17
N ALA A 14 4.06 -0.90 -25.17
CA ALA A 14 4.47 -0.74 -26.55
C ALA A 14 3.29 -0.50 -27.49
N LYS A 15 2.52 0.59 -27.28
CA LYS A 15 1.63 1.13 -28.32
C LYS A 15 1.04 2.53 -28.05
N VAL A 16 1.81 3.50 -27.55
CA VAL A 16 1.43 4.93 -27.70
C VAL A 16 2.69 5.79 -27.90
N ALA A 17 3.39 5.55 -29.00
CA ALA A 17 4.33 6.51 -29.57
C ALA A 17 3.84 6.87 -30.98
N ALA A 18 2.78 7.66 -31.05
CA ALA A 18 2.41 8.39 -32.26
C ALA A 18 1.86 9.75 -31.84
N ARG A 19 2.62 10.80 -32.17
CA ARG A 19 2.30 12.22 -31.95
C ARG A 19 0.90 12.58 -32.46
N ALA A 20 0.12 13.27 -31.63
CA ALA A 20 -0.66 14.44 -32.02
C ALA A 20 -0.96 15.30 -30.76
N VAL A 21 -0.60 16.57 -30.82
CA VAL A 21 -0.98 17.65 -29.90
C VAL A 21 -1.70 18.68 -30.78
N PRO A 22 -2.66 19.52 -30.32
CA PRO A 22 -3.26 19.69 -28.98
C PRO A 22 -4.80 19.60 -28.98
N VAL A 23 -5.41 19.14 -27.89
CA VAL A 23 -6.78 19.53 -27.54
C VAL A 23 -6.80 19.84 -26.06
N ALA A 24 -7.33 21.01 -25.72
CA ALA A 24 -7.40 21.55 -24.37
C ALA A 24 -7.82 20.48 -23.35
N VAL A 25 -6.89 20.05 -22.50
CA VAL A 25 -7.23 19.17 -21.38
C VAL A 25 -7.92 20.04 -20.36
N SER A 26 -9.24 19.92 -20.36
CA SER A 26 -10.14 20.40 -19.31
C SER A 26 -9.50 20.17 -17.94
N GLN A 27 -9.20 21.26 -17.23
CA GLN A 27 -9.01 21.24 -15.78
C GLN A 27 -10.20 20.50 -15.11
N LYS A 28 -9.90 19.68 -14.09
CA LYS A 28 -10.81 19.13 -13.04
C LYS A 28 -11.48 17.74 -13.20
N SER A 29 -10.78 16.68 -13.59
CA SER A 29 -11.28 15.30 -13.32
C SER A 29 -10.39 14.44 -12.42
N ALA A 30 -9.06 14.58 -12.51
CA ALA A 30 -8.09 13.78 -11.76
C ALA A 30 -8.22 13.84 -10.21
N PRO A 31 -8.53 14.99 -9.57
CA PRO A 31 -8.62 15.07 -8.10
C PRO A 31 -9.65 14.10 -7.50
N LYS A 32 -10.73 13.83 -8.23
CA LYS A 32 -11.82 12.95 -7.76
C LYS A 32 -11.43 11.47 -7.74
N ILE A 33 -10.46 11.06 -8.55
CA ILE A 33 -10.06 9.64 -8.65
C ILE A 33 -9.18 9.30 -7.45
N VAL A 34 -8.13 10.07 -7.17
CA VAL A 34 -7.27 9.83 -5.99
C VAL A 34 -8.06 9.91 -4.69
N ASP A 35 -8.94 10.92 -4.53
CA ASP A 35 -9.81 11.03 -3.36
C ASP A 35 -10.73 9.81 -3.19
N ARG A 36 -11.29 9.29 -4.28
CA ARG A 36 -12.11 8.06 -4.26
C ARG A 36 -11.28 6.85 -3.86
N LEU A 37 -10.11 6.65 -4.47
CA LEU A 37 -9.25 5.51 -4.17
C LEU A 37 -8.76 5.54 -2.72
N LEU A 38 -8.45 6.71 -2.17
CA LEU A 38 -8.10 6.89 -0.76
C LEU A 38 -9.27 6.56 0.17
N ASN A 39 -10.51 6.87 -0.22
CA ASN A 39 -11.69 6.48 0.54
C ASN A 39 -11.94 4.97 0.47
N ASP A 40 -11.78 4.36 -0.69
CA ASP A 40 -11.88 2.90 -0.85
C ASP A 40 -10.81 2.19 0.01
N LEU A 41 -9.57 2.70 0.02
CA LEU A 41 -8.49 2.20 0.87
C LEU A 41 -8.84 2.29 2.37
N LYS A 42 -9.51 3.36 2.82
CA LYS A 42 -9.97 3.49 4.21
C LYS A 42 -11.02 2.45 4.59
N VAL A 43 -11.88 2.06 3.65
CA VAL A 43 -12.87 1.00 3.88
C VAL A 43 -12.15 -0.33 4.04
N ILE A 44 -11.25 -0.68 3.13
CA ILE A 44 -10.43 -1.90 3.19
C ILE A 44 -9.60 -1.94 4.49
N GLU A 45 -9.01 -0.82 4.90
CA GLU A 45 -8.25 -0.71 6.17
C GLU A 45 -9.12 -1.08 7.38
N LYS A 46 -10.35 -0.57 7.45
CA LYS A 46 -11.27 -0.90 8.56
C LYS A 46 -11.60 -2.39 8.57
N ASP A 47 -11.97 -2.94 7.42
CA ASP A 47 -12.32 -4.36 7.30
C ASP A 47 -11.12 -5.24 7.69
N ARG A 48 -9.91 -4.87 7.27
CA ARG A 48 -8.66 -5.56 7.63
C ARG A 48 -8.36 -5.48 9.12
N GLN A 49 -8.49 -4.31 9.74
CA GLN A 49 -8.28 -4.14 11.19
C GLN A 49 -9.30 -4.95 12.00
N GLU A 50 -10.56 -4.99 11.56
CA GLU A 50 -11.59 -5.82 12.19
C GLU A 50 -11.30 -7.31 12.05
N ALA A 51 -10.94 -7.76 10.84
CA ALA A 51 -10.59 -9.15 10.57
C ALA A 51 -9.35 -9.58 11.38
N LEU A 52 -8.31 -8.74 11.45
CA LEU A 52 -7.11 -8.99 12.26
C LEU A 52 -7.46 -9.09 13.74
N LYS A 53 -8.29 -8.18 14.25
CA LYS A 53 -8.74 -8.23 15.65
C LYS A 53 -9.49 -9.53 15.95
N LYS A 54 -10.35 -10.00 15.03
CA LYS A 54 -11.06 -11.28 15.14
C LYS A 54 -10.07 -12.45 15.16
N ALA A 55 -9.10 -12.48 14.25
CA ALA A 55 -8.11 -13.55 14.18
C ALA A 55 -7.18 -13.58 15.41
N ILE A 56 -6.70 -12.41 15.86
CA ILE A 56 -5.92 -12.30 17.11
C ILE A 56 -6.75 -12.75 18.31
N GLY A 57 -8.06 -12.54 18.29
CA GLY A 57 -8.99 -12.99 19.32
C GLY A 57 -9.30 -14.49 19.33
N ASN A 58 -9.04 -15.19 18.22
CA ASN A 58 -9.45 -16.58 18.01
C ASN A 58 -8.66 -17.54 18.94
N PRO A 59 -9.34 -18.30 19.83
CA PRO A 59 -8.68 -19.24 20.74
C PRO A 59 -7.84 -20.32 20.02
N THR A 60 -8.30 -20.79 18.87
CA THR A 60 -7.59 -21.80 18.06
C THR A 60 -6.27 -21.25 17.53
N PHE A 61 -6.27 -20.01 17.02
CA PHE A 61 -5.05 -19.37 16.53
C PHE A 61 -4.08 -19.05 17.66
N LYS A 62 -4.59 -18.67 18.85
CA LYS A 62 -3.76 -18.45 20.05
C LYS A 62 -3.06 -19.71 20.55
N ALA A 63 -3.58 -20.89 20.24
CA ALA A 63 -3.00 -22.16 20.66
C ALA A 63 -1.76 -22.56 19.84
N ASP A 64 -1.60 -22.03 18.62
CA ASP A 64 -0.40 -22.25 17.79
C ASP A 64 0.52 -21.02 17.83
N SER A 65 1.72 -21.17 18.41
CA SER A 65 2.70 -20.10 18.52
C SER A 65 3.13 -19.52 17.17
N ARG A 66 3.16 -20.34 16.12
CA ARG A 66 3.50 -19.89 14.75
C ARG A 66 2.40 -19.01 14.18
N MET A 67 1.14 -19.33 14.48
CA MET A 67 0.00 -18.51 14.07
C MET A 67 -0.01 -17.17 14.83
N VAL A 68 0.34 -17.17 16.11
CA VAL A 68 0.51 -15.93 16.89
C VAL A 68 1.62 -15.05 16.29
N GLU A 69 2.77 -15.64 15.95
CA GLU A 69 3.87 -14.91 15.30
C GLU A 69 3.47 -14.36 13.94
N LEU A 70 2.77 -15.15 13.14
CA LEU A 70 2.21 -14.72 11.86
C LEU A 70 1.27 -13.52 12.03
N LEU A 71 0.26 -13.63 12.90
CA LEU A 71 -0.69 -12.53 13.15
C LEU A 71 0.02 -11.28 13.70
N SER A 72 1.14 -11.43 14.42
CA SER A 72 2.00 -10.32 14.82
C SER A 72 2.66 -9.64 13.61
N ILE A 73 3.16 -10.40 12.64
CA ILE A 73 3.72 -9.86 11.38
C ILE A 73 2.63 -9.18 10.55
N LEU A 74 1.44 -9.78 10.43
CA LEU A 74 0.31 -9.16 9.72
C LEU A 74 -0.13 -7.85 10.40
N SER A 75 -0.10 -7.77 11.73
CA SER A 75 -0.39 -6.52 12.46
C SER A 75 0.64 -5.42 12.19
N LEU A 76 1.92 -5.78 12.07
CA LEU A 76 2.98 -4.85 11.68
C LEU A 76 2.81 -4.39 10.23
N THR A 77 2.38 -5.29 9.36
CA THR A 77 2.11 -4.99 7.95
C THR A 77 0.87 -4.10 7.82
N ASP A 78 -0.19 -4.32 8.60
CA ASP A 78 -1.33 -3.39 8.69
C ASP A 78 -0.86 -1.98 9.08
N SER A 79 0.03 -1.88 10.07
CA SER A 79 0.64 -0.59 10.45
C SER A 79 1.44 0.04 9.32
N LEU A 80 2.14 -0.76 8.49
CA LEU A 80 2.85 -0.27 7.31
C LEU A 80 1.88 0.32 6.29
N PHE A 81 0.78 -0.37 6.00
CA PHE A 81 -0.26 0.12 5.10
C PHE A 81 -0.95 1.39 5.61
N VAL A 82 -1.15 1.54 6.92
CA VAL A 82 -1.64 2.80 7.51
C VAL A 82 -0.69 3.95 7.23
N GLU A 83 0.63 3.73 7.34
CA GLU A 83 1.63 4.74 6.98
C GLU A 83 1.63 5.05 5.47
N TYR A 84 1.26 4.09 4.62
CA TYR A 84 1.11 4.32 3.18
C TYR A 84 -0.08 5.21 2.90
N ARG A 85 -1.23 4.93 3.52
CA ARG A 85 -2.40 5.82 3.42
C ARG A 85 -2.06 7.24 3.85
N HIS A 86 -1.41 7.42 5.00
CA HIS A 86 -1.01 8.76 5.47
C HIS A 86 -0.08 9.47 4.48
N TYR A 87 0.87 8.73 3.89
CA TYR A 87 1.74 9.27 2.86
C TYR A 87 0.92 9.71 1.63
N TYR A 88 0.03 8.86 1.11
CA TYR A 88 -0.76 9.17 -0.07
C TYR A 88 -1.74 10.33 0.16
N GLU A 89 -2.39 10.41 1.33
CA GLU A 89 -3.24 11.55 1.72
C GLU A 89 -2.44 12.86 1.77
N ALA A 90 -1.23 12.82 2.34
CA ALA A 90 -0.37 13.99 2.40
C ALA A 90 0.14 14.40 1.01
N MET A 91 0.48 13.43 0.15
CA MET A 91 0.86 13.68 -1.23
C MET A 91 -0.29 14.32 -2.02
N ASN A 92 -1.50 13.78 -1.91
CA ASN A 92 -2.69 14.36 -2.53
C ASN A 92 -2.96 15.78 -2.01
N THR A 93 -2.85 16.00 -0.70
CA THR A 93 -2.97 17.34 -0.10
C THR A 93 -1.93 18.31 -0.66
N LEU A 94 -0.68 17.87 -0.81
CA LEU A 94 0.42 18.70 -1.29
C LEU A 94 0.22 19.17 -2.73
N ILE A 95 -0.25 18.30 -3.64
CA ILE A 95 -0.53 18.68 -5.04
C ILE A 95 -1.58 19.79 -5.12
N HIS A 96 -2.56 19.75 -4.22
CA HIS A 96 -3.70 20.67 -4.21
C HIS A 96 -3.47 21.92 -3.34
N SER A 97 -2.32 22.04 -2.69
CA SER A 97 -2.01 23.14 -1.78
C SER A 97 -1.09 24.18 -2.42
N ASP A 98 -1.26 25.44 -2.03
CA ASP A 98 -0.23 26.45 -2.27
C ASP A 98 1.04 26.09 -1.48
N ALA A 99 2.21 26.23 -2.11
CA ALA A 99 3.49 25.79 -1.54
C ALA A 99 3.84 26.46 -0.20
N LYS A 100 3.34 27.67 0.05
CA LYS A 100 3.59 28.43 1.29
C LYS A 100 2.47 28.24 2.31
N SER A 101 1.40 27.51 1.96
CA SER A 101 0.28 27.28 2.86
C SER A 101 0.66 26.39 4.04
N LYS A 102 -0.06 26.54 5.16
CA LYS A 102 0.06 25.65 6.32
C LYS A 102 -0.19 24.18 5.94
N ALA A 103 -1.17 23.91 5.09
CA ALA A 103 -1.50 22.57 4.61
C ALA A 103 -0.33 21.90 3.87
N ALA A 104 0.36 22.64 2.99
CA ALA A 104 1.55 22.13 2.31
C ALA A 104 2.67 21.77 3.30
N HIS A 105 2.92 22.60 4.31
CA HIS A 105 3.94 22.33 5.33
C HIS A 105 3.58 21.09 6.16
N GLU A 106 2.33 20.96 6.62
CA GLU A 106 1.86 19.80 7.37
C GLU A 106 1.91 18.50 6.54
N ALA A 107 1.57 18.59 5.25
CA ALA A 107 1.70 17.49 4.30
C ALA A 107 3.16 17.06 4.15
N MET A 108 4.09 18.00 3.96
CA MET A 108 5.52 17.69 3.85
C MET A 108 6.08 17.02 5.11
N GLU A 109 5.67 17.45 6.31
CA GLU A 109 6.08 16.81 7.56
C GLU A 109 5.47 15.41 7.73
N THR A 110 4.23 15.21 7.29
CA THR A 110 3.59 13.89 7.27
C THR A 110 4.30 12.94 6.31
N ILE A 111 4.61 13.38 5.09
CA ILE A 111 5.40 12.62 4.10
C ILE A 111 6.73 12.15 4.70
N LYS A 112 7.51 13.07 5.30
CA LYS A 112 8.80 12.72 5.93
C LYS A 112 8.63 11.67 7.03
N ARG A 113 7.62 11.84 7.89
CA ARG A 113 7.35 10.96 9.02
C ARG A 113 6.95 9.57 8.56
N SER A 114 6.01 9.48 7.62
CA SER A 114 5.50 8.21 7.12
C SER A 114 6.55 7.41 6.36
N ILE A 115 7.42 8.07 5.58
CA ILE A 115 8.58 7.40 4.96
C ILE A 115 9.49 6.81 6.05
N LYS A 116 9.88 7.61 7.06
CA LYS A 116 10.78 7.16 8.13
C LYS A 116 10.20 5.98 8.91
N ARG A 117 8.89 6.01 9.20
CA ARG A 117 8.21 4.91 9.90
C ARG A 117 8.08 3.67 9.03
N SER A 118 7.74 3.85 7.75
CA SER A 118 7.61 2.74 6.79
C SER A 118 8.93 1.99 6.62
N VAL A 119 10.06 2.69 6.55
CA VAL A 119 11.39 2.06 6.50
C VAL A 119 11.64 1.18 7.73
N LYS A 120 11.38 1.70 8.93
CA LYS A 120 11.55 0.94 10.19
C LYS A 120 10.60 -0.26 10.27
N LEU A 121 9.34 -0.08 9.90
CA LEU A 121 8.37 -1.17 9.89
C LEU A 121 8.78 -2.27 8.91
N ASN A 122 9.23 -1.89 7.71
CA ASN A 122 9.73 -2.83 6.70
C ASN A 122 10.92 -3.65 7.23
N GLU A 123 11.90 -3.01 7.87
CA GLU A 123 13.03 -3.71 8.51
C GLU A 123 12.57 -4.71 9.57
N ILE A 124 11.61 -4.32 10.43
CA ILE A 124 11.08 -5.20 11.48
C ILE A 124 10.30 -6.37 10.88
N ILE A 125 9.46 -6.11 9.87
CA ILE A 125 8.67 -7.13 9.17
C ILE A 125 9.60 -8.14 8.52
N LYS A 126 10.62 -7.70 7.77
CA LYS A 126 11.63 -8.59 7.15
C LYS A 126 12.33 -9.46 8.19
N MET A 127 12.87 -8.85 9.23
CA MET A 127 13.57 -9.58 10.29
C MET A 127 12.68 -10.62 11.00
N LYS A 128 11.39 -10.33 11.17
CA LYS A 128 10.44 -11.28 11.77
C LYS A 128 10.00 -12.35 10.77
N GLY A 129 9.77 -11.99 9.52
CA GLY A 129 9.39 -12.91 8.44
C GLY A 129 10.47 -13.94 8.14
N GLU A 130 11.75 -13.53 8.11
CA GLU A 130 12.88 -14.47 7.92
C GLU A 130 12.99 -15.53 9.02
N LYS A 131 12.46 -15.23 10.21
CA LYS A 131 12.46 -16.13 11.37
C LYS A 131 11.17 -16.91 11.51
N LEU A 132 10.16 -16.62 10.67
CA LEU A 132 8.85 -17.23 10.77
C LEU A 132 8.94 -18.66 10.24
N ASN A 133 8.59 -19.61 11.11
CA ASN A 133 8.21 -20.94 10.64
C ASN A 133 6.72 -20.89 10.29
N PRO A 134 6.31 -21.11 9.02
CA PRO A 134 4.92 -21.01 8.64
C PRO A 134 4.06 -21.97 9.49
N PRO A 135 2.89 -21.52 9.98
CA PRO A 135 1.96 -22.42 10.64
C PRO A 135 1.49 -23.49 9.64
N ASN A 136 1.08 -24.66 10.13
CA ASN A 136 0.35 -25.59 9.29
C ASN A 136 -1.09 -25.08 9.19
N ILE A 137 -1.35 -24.21 8.22
CA ILE A 137 -2.63 -23.51 8.11
C ILE A 137 -3.59 -24.41 7.35
N ASN A 138 -4.66 -24.82 8.01
CA ASN A 138 -5.84 -25.27 7.28
C ASN A 138 -6.58 -24.00 6.91
N MET A 139 -6.64 -23.68 5.61
CA MET A 139 -7.35 -22.48 5.15
C MET A 139 -8.81 -22.58 5.61
N ASP A 140 -9.18 -21.66 6.50
CA ASP A 140 -10.56 -21.44 6.89
C ASP A 140 -11.05 -20.13 6.28
N GLY A 141 -12.36 -19.87 6.36
CA GLY A 141 -12.93 -18.66 5.77
C GLY A 141 -12.38 -17.36 6.37
N LEU A 142 -11.78 -17.37 7.57
CA LEU A 142 -11.19 -16.18 8.18
C LEU A 142 -9.76 -15.93 7.67
N THR A 143 -8.95 -16.97 7.50
CA THR A 143 -7.60 -16.83 6.92
C THR A 143 -7.66 -16.44 5.45
N GLU A 144 -8.57 -17.02 4.67
CA GLU A 144 -8.81 -16.64 3.27
C GLU A 144 -9.28 -15.18 3.15
N PHE A 145 -10.23 -14.78 4.00
CA PHE A 145 -10.72 -13.41 4.01
C PHE A 145 -9.62 -12.41 4.39
N LEU A 146 -8.78 -12.74 5.38
CA LEU A 146 -7.63 -11.91 5.74
C LEU A 146 -6.66 -11.78 4.57
N GLN A 147 -6.28 -12.87 3.92
CA GLN A 147 -5.38 -12.84 2.78
C GLN A 147 -5.94 -11.92 1.68
N SER A 148 -7.21 -12.10 1.30
CA SER A 148 -7.88 -11.26 0.31
C SER A 148 -7.85 -9.78 0.67
N LEU A 149 -8.04 -9.40 1.94
CA LEU A 149 -7.98 -8.00 2.37
C LEU A 149 -6.57 -7.42 2.24
N PHE A 150 -5.53 -8.20 2.53
CA PHE A 150 -4.14 -7.76 2.38
C PHE A 150 -3.76 -7.61 0.90
N GLU A 151 -4.15 -8.56 0.05
CA GLU A 151 -3.96 -8.49 -1.42
C GLU A 151 -4.70 -7.29 -2.01
N ASN A 152 -5.98 -7.12 -1.69
CA ASN A 152 -6.77 -5.97 -2.14
C ASN A 152 -6.16 -4.64 -1.67
N THR A 153 -5.56 -4.60 -0.47
CA THR A 153 -4.86 -3.40 -0.01
C THR A 153 -3.65 -3.12 -0.90
N LEU A 154 -2.84 -4.13 -1.19
CA LEU A 154 -1.64 -3.99 -2.03
C LEU A 154 -1.99 -3.45 -3.41
N GLU A 155 -2.97 -4.07 -4.08
CA GLU A 155 -3.46 -3.62 -5.39
C GLU A 155 -3.93 -2.17 -5.34
N LYS A 156 -4.69 -1.81 -4.29
CA LYS A 156 -5.19 -0.44 -4.14
C LYS A 156 -4.07 0.56 -3.90
N THR A 157 -3.03 0.18 -3.15
CA THR A 157 -1.86 1.04 -2.94
C THR A 157 -1.08 1.27 -4.23
N ASP A 158 -0.94 0.25 -5.08
CA ASP A 158 -0.28 0.36 -6.37
C ASP A 158 -1.06 1.28 -7.32
N GLU A 159 -2.40 1.16 -7.34
CA GLU A 159 -3.28 2.02 -8.13
C GLU A 159 -3.18 3.50 -7.70
N ILE A 160 -3.24 3.77 -6.39
CA ILE A 160 -3.10 5.12 -5.84
C ILE A 160 -1.72 5.71 -6.17
N GLU A 161 -0.66 4.92 -6.03
CA GLU A 161 0.69 5.39 -6.32
C GLU A 161 0.87 5.70 -7.81
N ALA A 162 0.29 4.91 -8.70
CA ALA A 162 0.32 5.17 -10.14
C ALA A 162 -0.37 6.50 -10.49
N GLU A 163 -1.57 6.74 -9.96
CA GLU A 163 -2.33 7.98 -10.17
C GLU A 163 -1.60 9.20 -9.61
N LEU A 164 -1.12 9.12 -8.35
CA LEU A 164 -0.35 10.20 -7.72
C LEU A 164 0.93 10.53 -8.50
N ARG A 165 1.64 9.51 -9.01
CA ARG A 165 2.85 9.74 -9.81
C ARG A 165 2.53 10.51 -11.08
N ALA A 166 1.46 10.13 -11.78
CA ALA A 166 1.03 10.83 -12.99
C ALA A 166 0.75 12.31 -12.72
N GLU A 167 0.08 12.64 -11.60
CA GLU A 167 -0.18 14.03 -11.22
C GLU A 167 1.10 14.80 -10.85
N PHE A 168 1.98 14.20 -10.03
CA PHE A 168 3.21 14.83 -9.56
C PHE A 168 4.25 15.11 -10.65
N TYR A 169 4.31 14.29 -11.71
CA TYR A 169 5.24 14.53 -12.83
C TYR A 169 5.00 15.87 -13.53
N SER A 170 3.79 16.41 -13.42
CA SER A 170 3.41 17.69 -14.01
C SER A 170 3.42 18.86 -13.00
N SER A 171 3.70 18.60 -11.71
CA SER A 171 3.53 19.58 -10.63
C SER A 171 4.86 20.23 -10.20
N PRO A 172 4.85 21.45 -9.63
CA PRO A 172 6.05 22.08 -9.06
C PRO A 172 6.63 21.33 -7.85
N PHE A 173 5.92 20.31 -7.36
CA PHE A 173 6.29 19.50 -6.21
C PHE A 173 6.93 18.16 -6.59
N THR A 174 7.26 17.89 -7.87
CA THR A 174 7.88 16.61 -8.29
C THR A 174 9.08 16.20 -7.43
N LYS A 175 9.90 17.16 -6.99
CA LYS A 175 11.06 16.92 -6.10
C LYS A 175 10.71 16.34 -4.72
N ASN A 176 9.46 16.52 -4.29
CA ASN A 176 8.95 16.01 -3.00
C ASN A 176 8.39 14.60 -3.12
N MET A 177 8.16 14.10 -4.34
CA MET A 177 7.76 12.73 -4.55
C MET A 177 8.95 11.80 -4.29
N LYS A 178 8.87 11.07 -3.17
CA LYS A 178 9.85 10.07 -2.79
C LYS A 178 9.23 8.69 -2.94
N LYS A 179 10.00 7.72 -3.42
CA LYS A 179 9.56 6.33 -3.45
C LYS A 179 9.26 5.89 -2.02
N MET A 180 8.07 5.36 -1.80
CA MET A 180 7.82 4.59 -0.59
C MET A 180 8.67 3.33 -0.64
N PRO A 181 9.12 2.81 0.52
CA PRO A 181 9.77 1.51 0.53
C PRO A 181 8.82 0.48 -0.13
N GLN A 182 9.34 -0.53 -0.80
CA GLN A 182 8.47 -1.62 -1.27
C GLN A 182 7.93 -2.38 -0.07
N ILE A 183 6.66 -2.76 -0.13
CA ILE A 183 6.07 -3.66 0.85
C ILE A 183 6.87 -4.96 0.79
N PRO A 184 7.44 -5.44 1.91
CA PRO A 184 8.16 -6.70 1.90
C PRO A 184 7.19 -7.82 1.52
N GLU A 185 7.67 -8.76 0.71
CA GLU A 185 6.94 -10.00 0.45
C GLU A 185 6.59 -10.64 1.79
N ILE A 186 5.29 -10.71 2.07
CA ILE A 186 4.79 -11.48 3.20
C ILE A 186 4.78 -12.92 2.70
N PRO A 187 5.32 -13.89 3.46
CA PRO A 187 5.25 -15.30 3.06
C PRO A 187 3.82 -15.65 2.68
N GLU A 188 3.63 -16.27 1.51
CA GLU A 188 2.32 -16.82 1.14
C GLU A 188 1.93 -17.90 2.17
N PHE A 189 0.63 -17.97 2.47
CA PHE A 189 0.03 -18.93 3.39
C PHE A 189 -0.89 -19.85 2.62
#